data_AF-A0A5Q4FW96-F1
#
_entry.id   AF-A0A5Q4FW96-F1
#
_cell.length_a   1.000
_cell.length_b   1.000
_cell.length_c   1.000
_cell.angle_alpha   90.00
_cell.angle_beta   90.00
_cell.angle_gamma   90.00
#
_symmetry.space_group_name_H-M   'P 1'
#
loop_
_entity.id
_entity.type
_entity.pdbx_description
1 polymer ?
#
loop_
_entity_poly.entity_id
_entity_poly.type
_entity_poly.pdbx_seq_one_letter_code
_entity_poly.pdbx_strand_id
1 'polypeptide(L)'
;MSDDSSAYSEVADGQLDELQNSDPDLSNDILTVCEFVLDHPARAQSMSSAVQTPNGIVLRLAVPVRSPYKVFWTSSGPRIEAVFPHT
;
A
#
# COMPACT_ATOMS: atom_id res chain seq x y z
N MET A 1 -3.59 7.34 21.27
CA MET A 1 -4.62 6.81 20.36
C MET A 1 -4.43 7.55 19.05
N SER A 2 -3.76 6.92 18.11
CA SER A 2 -3.61 7.43 16.74
C SER A 2 -4.70 6.75 15.92
N ASP A 3 -5.49 7.52 15.18
CA ASP A 3 -6.53 7.02 14.27
C ASP A 3 -5.90 6.39 13.00
N ASP A 4 -4.99 5.44 13.17
CA ASP A 4 -4.40 4.66 12.06
C ASP A 4 -5.47 3.82 11.31
N SER A 5 -6.64 3.63 11.94
CA SER A 5 -7.80 2.95 11.34
C SER A 5 -8.33 3.61 10.06
N SER A 6 -7.97 4.86 9.77
CA SER A 6 -8.32 5.51 8.49
C SER A 6 -7.25 5.37 7.41
N ALA A 7 -5.99 5.08 7.77
CA ALA A 7 -4.87 5.08 6.84
C ALA A 7 -4.71 3.74 6.11
N TYR A 8 -5.16 2.65 6.73
CA TYR A 8 -5.21 1.32 6.13
C TYR A 8 -6.65 0.83 5.99
N SER A 9 -6.93 0.09 4.93
CA SER A 9 -8.15 -0.69 4.81
C SER A 9 -8.08 -1.96 5.63
N GLU A 10 -9.23 -2.53 5.99
CA GLU A 10 -9.30 -3.86 6.62
C GLU A 10 -8.61 -4.94 5.76
N VAL A 11 -8.64 -4.78 4.43
CA VAL A 11 -7.97 -5.69 3.49
C VAL A 11 -6.45 -5.54 3.59
N ALA A 12 -5.95 -4.29 3.61
CA ALA A 12 -4.52 -4.03 3.73
C ALA A 12 -3.99 -4.50 5.08
N ASP A 13 -4.74 -4.25 6.16
CA ASP A 13 -4.40 -4.65 7.52
C ASP A 13 -4.28 -6.17 7.64
N GLY A 14 -5.30 -6.91 7.18
CA GLY A 14 -5.27 -8.38 7.19
C GLY A 14 -4.14 -8.97 6.34
N GLN A 15 -3.85 -8.37 5.17
CA GLN A 15 -2.73 -8.80 4.33
C GLN A 15 -1.37 -8.56 4.99
N LEU A 16 -1.20 -7.43 5.69
CA LEU A 16 0.01 -7.12 6.44
C LEU A 16 0.18 -8.07 7.64
N ASP A 17 -0.89 -8.39 8.35
CA ASP A 17 -0.87 -9.37 9.44
C ASP A 17 -0.46 -10.77 8.95
N GLU A 18 -1.00 -11.22 7.82
CA GLU A 18 -0.61 -12.49 7.20
C GLU A 18 0.88 -12.50 6.81
N LEU A 19 1.37 -11.41 6.22
CA LEU A 19 2.77 -11.25 5.85
C LEU A 19 3.67 -11.19 7.07
N GLN A 20 3.28 -10.47 8.12
CA GLN A 20 4.03 -10.37 9.36
C GLN A 20 4.27 -11.73 10.01
N ASN A 21 3.32 -12.67 9.85
CA ASN A 21 3.43 -14.02 10.39
C ASN A 21 4.23 -14.97 9.48
N SER A 22 4.25 -14.73 8.17
CA SER A 22 4.83 -15.64 7.18
C SER A 22 6.21 -15.21 6.66
N ASP A 23 6.40 -13.92 6.40
CA ASP A 23 7.65 -13.30 5.94
C ASP A 23 7.79 -11.88 6.54
N PRO A 24 8.34 -11.78 7.77
CA PRO A 24 8.48 -10.51 8.47
C PRO A 24 9.35 -9.48 7.72
N ASP A 25 10.35 -9.93 6.97
CA ASP A 25 11.24 -9.03 6.23
C ASP A 25 10.51 -8.41 5.04
N LEU A 26 9.69 -9.20 4.33
CA LEU A 26 8.81 -8.69 3.29
C LEU A 26 7.75 -7.73 3.87
N SER A 27 7.17 -8.07 5.02
CA SER A 27 6.20 -7.22 5.73
C SER A 27 6.81 -5.84 6.03
N ASN A 28 8.01 -5.80 6.63
CA ASN A 28 8.71 -4.55 6.96
C ASN A 28 9.03 -3.70 5.72
N ASP A 29 9.46 -4.34 4.62
CA ASP A 29 9.73 -3.61 3.37
C ASP A 29 8.46 -3.02 2.76
N ILE A 30 7.33 -3.73 2.86
CA ILE A 30 6.02 -3.21 2.40
C ILE A 30 5.56 -2.08 3.30
N LEU A 31 5.65 -2.21 4.62
CA LEU A 31 5.31 -1.16 5.58
C LEU A 31 6.09 0.13 5.32
N THR A 32 7.39 0.02 5.02
CA THR A 32 8.23 1.17 4.64
C THR A 32 7.67 1.91 3.42
N VAL A 33 7.12 1.20 2.44
CA VAL A 33 6.50 1.80 1.26
C VAL A 33 5.13 2.40 1.59
N CYS A 34 4.35 1.76 2.46
CA CYS A 34 3.08 2.30 2.94
C CYS A 34 3.29 3.62 3.71
N GLU A 35 4.23 3.66 4.65
CA GLU A 35 4.62 4.87 5.38
C GLU A 35 5.05 5.98 4.42
N PHE A 36 5.88 5.65 3.42
CA PHE A 36 6.27 6.61 2.38
C PHE A 36 5.07 7.19 1.61
N VAL A 37 4.06 6.38 1.29
CA VAL A 37 2.83 6.83 0.63
C VAL A 37 2.05 7.82 1.51
N LEU A 38 1.92 7.50 2.80
CA LEU A 38 1.16 8.31 3.75
C LEU A 38 1.88 9.64 4.06
N ASP A 39 3.20 9.61 4.22
CA ASP A 39 4.01 10.79 4.54
C ASP A 39 4.28 11.70 3.33
N HIS A 40 4.37 11.11 2.14
CA HIS A 40 4.75 11.81 0.91
C HIS A 40 3.83 11.52 -0.28
N PRO A 41 2.50 11.73 -0.16
CA PRO A 41 1.52 11.28 -1.14
C PRO A 41 1.74 11.88 -2.53
N ALA A 42 2.12 13.16 -2.65
CA ALA A 42 2.39 13.78 -3.95
C ALA A 42 3.56 13.09 -4.69
N ARG A 43 4.61 12.72 -3.95
CA ARG A 43 5.77 12.02 -4.52
C ARG A 43 5.41 10.58 -4.87
N ALA A 44 4.73 9.87 -3.96
CA ALA A 44 4.22 8.53 -4.21
C ALA A 44 3.31 8.49 -5.45
N GLN A 45 2.46 9.51 -5.65
CA GLN A 45 1.57 9.59 -6.81
C GLN A 45 2.37 9.73 -8.11
N SER A 46 3.41 10.56 -8.14
CA SER A 46 4.28 10.73 -9.31
C SER A 46 5.02 9.44 -9.70
N MET A 47 5.25 8.54 -8.74
CA MET A 47 5.90 7.24 -8.93
C MET A 47 4.90 6.10 -9.18
N SER A 48 3.61 6.35 -8.99
CA SER A 48 2.55 5.35 -9.11
C SER A 48 1.99 5.29 -10.52
N SER A 49 1.47 4.12 -10.88
CA SER A 49 0.59 3.97 -12.05
C SER A 49 -0.86 4.02 -11.61
N ALA A 50 -1.72 4.72 -12.36
CA ALA A 50 -3.15 4.72 -12.10
C ALA A 50 -3.81 3.44 -12.65
N VAL A 51 -4.65 2.80 -11.85
CA VAL A 51 -5.45 1.63 -12.20
C VAL A 51 -6.91 2.03 -12.10
N GLN A 52 -7.62 1.96 -13.22
CA GLN A 52 -9.07 2.16 -13.24
C GLN A 52 -9.76 0.91 -12.70
N THR A 53 -10.58 1.09 -11.66
CA THR A 53 -11.44 0.04 -11.09
C THR A 53 -12.91 0.44 -11.28
N PRO A 54 -13.87 -0.51 -11.09
CA PRO A 54 -15.30 -0.17 -11.07
C PRO A 54 -15.66 0.89 -10.01
N ASN A 55 -14.85 0.99 -8.94
CA ASN A 55 -15.09 1.87 -7.81
C ASN A 55 -14.30 3.19 -7.88
N GLY A 56 -13.57 3.42 -8.99
CA GLY A 56 -12.74 4.61 -9.19
C GLY A 56 -11.28 4.29 -9.46
N ILE A 57 -10.43 5.31 -9.39
CA ILE A 57 -9.00 5.20 -9.66
C ILE A 57 -8.27 4.81 -8.37
N VAL A 58 -7.47 3.76 -8.45
CA VAL A 58 -6.51 3.34 -7.42
C VAL A 58 -5.10 3.53 -7.96
N LEU A 59 -4.19 4.01 -7.13
CA LEU A 59 -2.78 4.19 -7.47
C LEU A 59 -2.02 2.93 -7.06
N ARG A 60 -1.14 2.48 -7.95
CA ARG A 60 -0.29 1.29 -7.77
C ARG A 60 1.16 1.71 -7.71
N LEU A 61 1.82 1.46 -6.59
CA LEU A 61 3.24 1.71 -6.38
C LEU A 61 4.00 0.38 -6.24
N ALA A 62 5.17 0.29 -6.87
CA ALA A 62 6.02 -0.89 -6.76
C ALA A 62 6.79 -0.91 -5.43
N VAL A 63 6.92 -2.10 -4.84
CA VAL A 63 7.78 -2.32 -3.67
C VAL A 63 9.20 -2.63 -4.19
N PRO A 64 10.20 -1.78 -3.92
CA PRO A 64 11.56 -1.99 -4.42
C PRO A 64 12.11 -3.36 -4.01
N VAL A 65 12.78 -4.05 -4.94
CA VAL A 65 13.46 -5.34 -4.71
C VAL A 65 12.52 -6.51 -4.29
N ARG A 66 11.22 -6.26 -4.12
CA ARG A 66 10.21 -7.26 -3.72
C ARG A 66 9.21 -7.57 -4.83
N SER A 67 9.66 -7.70 -6.07
CA SER A 67 8.79 -8.20 -7.14
C SER A 67 8.22 -9.58 -6.77
N PRO A 68 6.91 -9.84 -6.95
CA PRO A 68 5.92 -9.03 -7.67
C PRO A 68 5.06 -8.09 -6.80
N TYR A 69 5.38 -7.85 -5.53
CA TYR A 69 4.53 -7.07 -4.61
C TYR A 69 4.35 -5.61 -5.03
N LYS A 70 3.15 -5.08 -4.76
CA LYS A 70 2.69 -3.71 -5.01
C LYS A 70 1.89 -3.20 -3.82
N VAL A 71 1.94 -1.88 -3.61
CA VAL A 71 1.04 -1.14 -2.69
C VAL A 71 -0.02 -0.45 -3.52
N PHE A 72 -1.29 -0.66 -3.18
CA PHE A 72 -2.45 -0.02 -3.80
C PHE A 72 -3.04 1.00 -2.84
N TRP A 73 -3.31 2.21 -3.32
CA TRP A 73 -3.72 3.31 -2.45
C TRP A 73 -4.58 4.37 -3.16
N THR A 74 -5.35 5.15 -2.42
CA THR A 74 -6.18 6.26 -2.93
C THR A 74 -5.62 7.62 -2.50
N SER A 75 -5.79 8.66 -3.32
CA SER A 75 -5.13 9.98 -3.11
C SER A 75 -6.04 11.09 -2.57
N SER A 76 -7.36 10.92 -2.57
CA SER A 76 -8.33 11.88 -2.01
C SER A 76 -8.25 12.03 -0.49
N GLY A 77 -7.60 11.06 0.16
CA GLY A 77 -7.00 11.10 1.48
C GLY A 77 -6.09 9.87 1.50
N PRO A 78 -4.75 10.02 1.62
CA PRO A 78 -3.83 8.91 1.37
C PRO A 78 -4.20 7.73 2.25
N ARG A 79 -4.66 6.66 1.61
CA ARG A 79 -5.14 5.45 2.27
C ARG A 79 -4.67 4.22 1.51
N ILE A 80 -4.07 3.30 2.22
CA ILE A 80 -3.62 2.00 1.71
C ILE A 80 -4.84 1.10 1.57
N GLU A 81 -5.12 0.69 0.34
CA GLU A 81 -6.27 -0.13 0.00
C GLU A 81 -5.93 -1.63 0.05
N ALA A 82 -4.72 -2.01 -0.38
CA ALA A 82 -4.27 -3.41 -0.40
C ALA A 82 -2.76 -3.51 -0.64
N VAL A 83 -2.17 -4.64 -0.22
CA VAL A 83 -0.79 -5.02 -0.49
C VAL A 83 -0.74 -6.47 -0.99
N PHE A 84 -0.36 -6.68 -2.25
CA PHE A 84 -0.35 -8.03 -2.83
C PHE A 84 0.54 -8.16 -4.07
N PRO A 85 0.91 -9.41 -4.45
CA PRO A 85 1.54 -9.74 -5.72
C PRO A 85 0.72 -9.24 -6.91
N HIS A 86 1.30 -8.41 -7.77
CA HIS A 86 0.62 -7.96 -8.97
C HIS A 86 1.62 -7.69 -10.11
N THR A 87 1.34 -8.33 -11.25
CA THR A 87 2.15 -8.33 -12.48
C THR A 87 1.88 -7.11 -13.35
#